data_AF-A0A971ZC36-F1
#
_entry.id   AF-A0A971ZC36-F1
#
_cell.length_a   1.000
_cell.length_b   1.000
_cell.length_c   1.000
_cell.angle_alpha   90.00
_cell.angle_beta   90.00
_cell.angle_gamma   90.00
#
_symmetry.space_group_name_H-M   'P 1'
#
loop_
_entity.id
_entity.type
_entity.pdbx_description
1 polymer ?
#
loop_
_entity_poly.entity_id
_entity_poly.type
_entity_poly.pdbx_seq_one_letter_code
_entity_poly.pdbx_strand_id
1 'polypeptide(L)' 'QSCNIPADDSRFVWVGAEFATAQSVRAWLRHTVGLGNKEQLVVAYWRHGMNETQMKKMPAKLASSKTEGQEAGS' A
#
# COMPACT_ATOMS: atom_id res chain seq x y z
N GLN A 1 -16.12 1.87 8.15
CA GLN A 1 -15.79 2.67 9.35
C GLN A 1 -14.34 3.11 9.27
N SER A 2 -14.03 4.32 9.71
CA SER A 2 -12.66 4.78 9.95
C SER A 2 -12.49 5.04 11.44
N CYS A 3 -11.38 4.59 12.03
CA CYS A 3 -10.99 4.97 13.39
C CYS A 3 -10.12 6.24 13.33
N ASN A 4 -10.26 7.11 14.33
CA ASN A 4 -9.36 8.25 14.47
C ASN A 4 -7.98 7.76 14.94
N ILE A 5 -6.91 8.18 14.28
CA ILE A 5 -5.53 7.85 14.66
C ILE A 5 -4.92 9.13 15.26
N PRO A 6 -4.69 9.19 16.59
CA PRO A 6 -4.13 10.37 17.24
C PRO A 6 -2.79 10.79 16.62
N ALA A 7 -2.54 12.09 16.55
CA ALA A 7 -1.29 12.64 15.99
C ALA A 7 -0.20 12.81 17.05
N ASP A 8 -0.58 13.08 18.29
CA ASP A 8 0.33 13.52 19.36
C ASP A 8 0.89 12.38 20.22
N ASP A 9 0.63 11.13 19.81
CA ASP A 9 0.99 9.93 20.56
C ASP A 9 1.84 8.98 19.74
N SER A 10 2.55 8.07 20.41
CA SER A 10 3.34 7.04 19.73
C SER A 10 2.42 6.08 18.99
N ARG A 11 2.58 6.00 17.66
CA ARG A 11 1.68 5.26 16.78
C ARG A 11 2.43 4.38 15.79
N PHE A 12 1.89 3.20 15.57
CA PHE A 12 2.38 2.27 14.58
C PHE A 12 1.21 1.56 13.88
N VAL A 13 1.20 1.59 12.55
CA VAL A 13 0.15 0.94 11.74
C VAL A 13 0.73 -0.23 10.97
N TRP A 14 0.14 -1.41 11.18
CA TRP A 14 0.47 -2.62 10.43
C TRP A 14 -0.68 -3.03 9.52
N VAL A 15 -0.40 -3.26 8.23
CA VAL A 15 -1.40 -3.61 7.23
C VAL A 15 -0.89 -4.77 6.39
N GLY A 16 -1.65 -5.87 6.36
CA GLY A 16 -1.51 -6.96 5.41
C GLY A 16 -2.73 -7.00 4.50
N ALA A 17 -2.57 -6.81 3.20
CA ALA A 17 -3.69 -6.76 2.27
C ALA A 17 -3.35 -7.26 0.86
N GLU A 18 -4.35 -7.23 -0.02
CA GLU A 18 -4.16 -7.32 -1.48
C GLU A 18 -3.32 -6.13 -1.97
N PHE A 19 -2.52 -6.34 -3.01
CA PHE A 19 -1.57 -5.37 -3.55
C PHE A 19 -2.13 -3.96 -3.77
N ALA A 20 -3.20 -3.80 -4.55
CA ALA A 20 -3.77 -2.48 -4.84
C ALA A 20 -4.35 -1.81 -3.59
N THR A 21 -4.97 -2.61 -2.72
CA THR A 21 -5.44 -2.13 -1.41
C THR A 21 -4.29 -1.66 -0.52
N ALA A 22 -3.20 -2.43 -0.45
CA ALA A 22 -2.01 -2.09 0.31
C ALA A 22 -1.37 -0.79 -0.20
N GLN A 23 -1.33 -0.57 -1.53
CA GLN A 23 -0.85 0.69 -2.10
C GLN A 23 -1.75 1.87 -1.71
N SER A 24 -3.07 1.70 -1.83
CA SER A 24 -4.05 2.73 -1.49
C SER A 24 -3.97 3.14 -0.02
N VAL A 25 -3.86 2.15 0.87
CA VAL A 25 -3.70 2.39 2.32
C VAL A 25 -2.38 3.07 2.63
N ARG A 26 -1.26 2.63 2.01
CA ARG A 26 0.05 3.28 2.20
C ARG A 26 0.01 4.75 1.80
N ALA A 27 -0.62 5.07 0.67
CA ALA A 27 -0.79 6.45 0.23
C ALA A 27 -1.63 7.27 1.22
N TRP A 28 -2.76 6.74 1.68
CA TRP A 28 -3.61 7.41 2.67
C TRP A 28 -2.90 7.63 4.01
N LEU A 29 -2.19 6.62 4.53
CA LEU A 29 -1.41 6.75 5.77
C LEU A 29 -0.34 7.83 5.65
N ARG A 30 0.34 7.94 4.50
CA ARG A 30 1.35 8.97 4.27
C ARG A 30 0.75 10.36 4.09
N HIS A 31 -0.21 10.51 3.18
CA HIS A 31 -0.67 11.82 2.70
C HIS A 31 -1.82 12.41 3.51
N THR A 32 -2.61 11.57 4.18
CA THR A 32 -3.78 12.00 4.96
C THR A 32 -3.52 11.89 6.46
N VAL A 33 -2.95 10.78 6.92
CA VAL A 33 -2.68 10.56 8.37
C VAL A 33 -1.33 11.15 8.80
N GLY A 34 -0.40 11.30 7.86
CA GLY A 34 0.93 11.84 8.12
C GLY A 34 1.89 10.86 8.80
N LEU A 35 1.72 9.55 8.60
CA LEU A 35 2.65 8.54 9.13
C LEU A 35 3.94 8.48 8.32
N GLY A 36 5.07 8.63 9.00
CA GLY A 36 6.41 8.42 8.45
C GLY A 36 6.74 6.94 8.26
N ASN A 37 7.86 6.67 7.58
CA ASN A 37 8.27 5.29 7.23
C ASN A 37 8.58 4.40 8.44
N LYS A 38 8.81 4.97 9.63
CA LYS A 38 9.06 4.23 10.88
C LYS A 38 7.78 3.99 11.70
N GLU A 39 6.67 4.60 11.29
CA GLU A 39 5.38 4.53 11.99
C GLU A 39 4.37 3.63 11.25
N GLN A 40 4.81 2.97 10.16
CA GLN A 40 3.95 2.07 9.40
C GLN A 40 4.73 0.91 8.77
N LEU A 41 4.08 -0.25 8.71
CA LEU A 41 4.49 -1.39 7.90
C LEU A 41 3.29 -1.87 7.09
N VAL A 42 3.34 -1.62 5.79
CA VAL A 42 2.29 -2.01 4.84
C VAL A 42 2.83 -3.08 3.90
N VAL A 43 2.27 -4.28 3.97
CA VAL A 43 2.69 -5.47 3.22
C VAL A 43 1.58 -5.93 2.28
N ALA A 44 1.92 -6.10 1.01
CA ALA A 44 1.06 -6.76 0.04
C ALA A 44 1.29 -8.27 0.10
N TYR A 45 0.33 -9.02 0.65
CA TYR A 45 0.46 -10.48 0.80
C TYR A 45 0.12 -11.24 -0.46
N TRP A 46 -0.85 -10.75 -1.22
CA TRP A 46 -1.31 -11.39 -2.44
C TRP A 46 -1.76 -10.32 -3.44
N ARG A 47 -2.00 -10.74 -4.70
CA ARG A 47 -2.52 -9.88 -5.74
C ARG A 47 -3.53 -10.64 -6.58
N HIS A 48 -4.68 -10.02 -6.85
CA HIS A 48 -5.68 -10.66 -7.69
C HIS A 48 -5.13 -10.91 -9.10
N GLY A 49 -5.39 -12.10 -9.65
CA GLY A 49 -4.87 -12.52 -10.95
C GLY A 49 -3.39 -12.94 -10.96
N MET A 50 -2.75 -13.06 -9.79
CA MET A 50 -1.38 -13.61 -9.66
C MET A 50 -1.32 -14.72 -8.63
N ASN A 51 -0.52 -15.74 -8.94
CA ASN A 51 -0.13 -16.76 -7.95
C ASN A 51 1.11 -16.32 -7.15
N GLU A 52 1.43 -17.10 -6.12
CA GLU A 52 2.53 -16.80 -5.20
C GLU A 52 3.90 -16.71 -5.90
N THR A 53 4.18 -17.57 -6.89
CA THR A 53 5.44 -17.55 -7.63
C THR A 53 5.61 -16.25 -8.41
N GLN A 54 4.55 -15.78 -9.05
CA GLN A 54 4.55 -14.49 -9.77
C GLN A 54 4.74 -13.32 -8.80
N MET A 55 4.09 -13.36 -7.62
CA MET A 55 4.26 -12.34 -6.58
C MET A 55 5.69 -12.27 -6.04
N LYS A 56 6.32 -13.41 -5.75
CA LYS A 56 7.70 -13.47 -5.21
C LYS A 56 8.76 -12.97 -6.19
N LYS A 57 8.52 -13.09 -7.50
CA LYS A 57 9.46 -12.66 -8.54
C LYS A 57 9.44 -11.15 -8.79
N MET A 58 8.49 -10.43 -8.22
CA MET A 58 8.35 -9.00 -8.48
C MET A 58 9.35 -8.22 -7.62
N PRO A 59 10.29 -7.47 -8.23
CA PRO A 59 11.26 -6.69 -7.46
C PRO A 59 10.52 -5.60 -6.68
N ALA A 60 10.88 -5.41 -5.41
CA ALA A 60 10.23 -4.46 -4.49
C ALA A 60 10.16 -3.01 -5.01
N LYS A 61 11.00 -2.65 -5.99
CA LYS A 61 11.07 -1.34 -6.62
C LYS A 61 10.03 -1.12 -7.75
N LEU A 62 9.52 -2.18 -8.38
CA LEU A 62 8.53 -2.09 -9.47
C LEU A 62 7.07 -2.23 -8.97
N ALA A 63 6.92 -2.73 -7.74
CA ALA A 63 5.65 -2.79 -7.00
C ALA A 63 5.06 -1.40 -6.67
N SER A 64 5.78 -0.31 -6.91
CA SER A 64 5.42 1.04 -6.47
C SER A 64 5.22 2.03 -7.61
N SER A 65 5.36 1.62 -8.88
CA SER A 65 5.56 2.53 -10.01
C SER A 65 4.67 2.29 -11.23
N LYS A 66 3.54 1.58 -11.10
CA LYS A 66 2.57 1.47 -12.20
C LYS A 66 1.13 1.74 -11.74
N THR A 67 0.88 2.99 -11.37
CA THR A 67 -0.48 3.57 -11.33
C THR A 67 -0.41 4.96 -11.97
N GLU A 68 -0.05 5.03 -13.24
CA GLU A 68 -0.30 6.21 -14.08
C GLU A 68 -0.59 5.73 -15.50
N GLY A 69 -1.82 5.99 -15.95
CA GLY A 69 -2.21 6.17 -17.35
C GLY A 69 -2.32 4.93 -18.23
N GLN A 70 -3.54 4.41 -18.40
CA GLN A 70 -4.03 4.05 -19.74
C GLN A 70 -5.57 3.95 -19.76
N GLU A 71 -6.21 5.12 -19.81
CA GLU A 71 -7.49 5.31 -20.51
C GLU A 71 -7.19 6.29 -21.65
N ALA A 72 -7.19 5.81 -22.89
CA ALA A 72 -7.50 6.56 -24.12
C ALA A 72 -7.26 5.68 -25.36
N GLY A 73 -8.35 5.35 -26.06
CA GLY A 73 -8.40 5.32 -27.53
C GLY A 73 -8.03 4.02 -28.24
N SER A 74 -9.03 3.19 -28.56
CA SER A 74 -9.77 3.21 -29.83
C SER A 74 -10.90 2.19 -29.81
#